data_AF-A0A9X1ZP02-F1
#
_entry.id   AF-A0A9X1ZP02-F1
#
_cell.length_a   1.000
_cell.length_b   1.000
_cell.length_c   1.000
_cell.angle_alpha   90.00
_cell.angle_beta   90.00
_cell.angle_gamma   90.00
#
_symmetry.space_group_name_H-M   'P 1'
#
loop_
_entity.id
_entity.type
_entity.pdbx_description
1 polymer ?
#
loop_
_entity_poly.entity_id
_entity_poly.type
_entity_poly.pdbx_seq_one_letter_code
_entity_poly.pdbx_strand_id
1 'polypeptide(L)'
;MKVCGVELKGGEAIISLLSYEGETFNVPSCRQVSFAVSQSETTEAIREFHFAFHKLMEDYKVDQIVVIQREQKGKLAGSATSFKLEAAIQITELPVVILSPVTIKEQLKRNPPMVDFDSLDLKRVQRNAFDAAYAHHNRLIFKKD
;
A
#
# COMPACT_ATOMS: atom_id res chain seq x y z
N MET A 1 10.26 -7.16 9.48
CA MET A 1 10.15 -6.35 8.24
C MET A 1 8.86 -5.55 8.31
N LYS A 2 8.90 -4.24 8.04
CA LYS A 2 7.74 -3.37 8.03
C LYS A 2 7.37 -2.98 6.61
N VAL A 3 6.12 -3.24 6.24
CA VAL A 3 5.58 -3.03 4.90
C VAL A 3 4.48 -1.98 4.94
N CYS A 4 4.50 -1.05 3.99
CA CYS A 4 3.38 -0.16 3.72
C CYS A 4 2.61 -0.67 2.50
N GLY A 5 1.37 -1.12 2.69
CA GLY A 5 0.44 -1.37 1.60
C GLY A 5 -0.22 -0.08 1.14
N VAL A 6 -0.45 0.07 -0.17
CA VAL A 6 -1.00 1.28 -0.79
C VAL A 6 -2.08 0.93 -1.80
N GLU A 7 -3.29 1.45 -1.59
CA GLU A 7 -4.36 1.49 -2.58
C GLU A 7 -4.42 2.89 -3.20
N LEU A 8 -4.32 2.97 -4.53
CA LEU A 8 -4.53 4.21 -5.27
C LEU A 8 -5.97 4.27 -5.81
N LYS A 9 -6.69 5.32 -5.41
CA LYS A 9 -8.10 5.51 -5.79
C LYS A 9 -8.38 6.98 -6.08
N GLY A 10 -8.60 7.30 -7.36
CA GLY A 10 -8.85 8.69 -7.77
C GLY A 10 -7.60 9.55 -7.56
N GLY A 11 -7.67 10.53 -6.67
CA GLY A 11 -6.55 11.36 -6.24
C GLY A 11 -5.97 10.98 -4.88
N GLU A 12 -6.32 9.81 -4.37
CA GLU A 12 -6.00 9.39 -3.00
C GLU A 12 -5.09 8.16 -2.99
N ALA A 13 -4.07 8.18 -2.12
CA ALA A 13 -3.24 7.04 -1.75
C ALA A 13 -3.60 6.61 -0.32
N ILE A 14 -4.41 5.56 -0.20
CA ILE A 14 -4.82 4.98 1.08
C ILE A 14 -3.76 3.99 1.53
N ILE A 15 -3.33 4.06 2.79
CA ILE A 15 -2.20 3.27 3.29
C ILE A 15 -2.58 2.36 4.46
N SER A 16 -1.79 1.31 4.67
CA SER A 16 -1.79 0.51 5.89
C SER A 16 -0.38 0.00 6.18
N LEU A 17 0.05 0.07 7.44
CA LEU A 17 1.35 -0.43 7.89
C LEU A 17 1.18 -1.80 8.53
N LEU A 18 2.02 -2.75 8.13
CA LEU A 18 2.12 -4.05 8.77
C LEU A 18 3.58 -4.30 9.14
N SER A 19 3.82 -4.72 10.39
CA SER A 19 5.12 -5.21 10.83
C SER A 19 5.05 -6.71 10.99
N TYR A 20 6.06 -7.40 10.46
CA TYR A 20 6.19 -8.85 10.55
C TYR A 20 7.38 -9.24 11.40
N GLU A 21 7.10 -10.06 12.39
CA GLU A 21 8.06 -10.58 13.37
C GLU A 21 7.84 -12.10 13.48
N GLY A 22 8.76 -12.87 12.89
CA GLY A 22 8.62 -14.32 12.76
C GLY A 22 7.44 -14.70 11.88
N GLU A 23 6.51 -15.46 12.44
CA GLU A 23 5.29 -15.95 11.78
C GLU A 23 4.05 -15.09 12.09
N THR A 24 4.24 -14.00 12.82
CA THR A 24 3.15 -13.12 13.25
C THR A 24 3.27 -11.75 12.63
N PHE A 25 2.13 -11.10 12.45
CA PHE A 25 2.07 -9.70 12.07
C PHE A 25 1.41 -8.87 13.16
N ASN A 26 1.80 -7.60 13.22
CA ASN A 26 1.07 -6.58 13.94
C ASN A 26 0.78 -5.40 13.00
N VAL A 27 -0.21 -4.60 13.37
CA VAL A 27 -0.59 -3.37 12.67
C VAL A 27 -0.22 -2.19 13.56
N PRO A 28 0.93 -1.52 13.31
CA PRO A 28 1.29 -0.34 14.08
C PRO A 28 0.29 0.79 13.85
N SER A 29 -0.05 1.52 14.90
CA SER A 29 -0.85 2.75 14.77
C SER A 29 -0.13 3.75 13.86
N CYS A 30 -0.84 4.29 12.87
CA CYS A 30 -0.30 5.27 11.94
C CYS A 30 -1.12 6.55 12.02
N ARG A 31 -0.43 7.70 12.12
CA ARG A 31 -1.10 9.02 12.13
C ARG A 31 -1.81 9.34 10.82
N GLN A 32 -1.41 8.69 9.72
CA GLN A 32 -1.93 8.93 8.38
C GLN A 32 -2.74 7.73 7.90
N VAL A 33 -3.97 8.00 7.43
CA VAL A 33 -4.83 7.00 6.79
C VAL A 33 -4.64 7.00 5.28
N SER A 34 -4.48 8.19 4.70
CA SER A 34 -4.33 8.37 3.25
C SER A 34 -3.70 9.72 2.92
N PHE A 35 -3.18 9.87 1.71
CA PHE A 35 -2.73 11.14 1.15
C PHE A 35 -3.64 11.53 0.00
N ALA A 36 -4.20 12.74 0.01
CA ALA A 36 -5.07 13.23 -1.03
C ALA A 36 -4.38 14.33 -1.87
N VAL A 37 -4.48 14.22 -3.19
CA VAL A 37 -3.97 15.19 -4.16
C VAL A 37 -5.11 15.53 -5.12
N SER A 38 -5.63 16.75 -5.01
CA SER A 38 -6.75 17.24 -5.82
C SER A 38 -6.33 17.83 -7.16
N GLN A 39 -5.13 18.40 -7.26
CA GLN A 39 -4.61 19.08 -8.46
C GLN A 39 -3.24 18.50 -8.83
N SER A 40 -3.23 17.42 -9.60
CA SER A 40 -1.98 16.70 -9.94
C SER A 40 -1.29 17.26 -11.19
N GLU A 41 -1.76 18.40 -11.72
CA GLU A 41 -1.19 19.04 -12.91
C GLU A 41 0.12 19.78 -12.62
N THR A 42 0.34 20.26 -11.40
CA THR A 42 1.49 21.07 -11.04
C THR A 42 2.66 20.23 -10.55
N THR A 43 3.87 20.76 -10.71
CA THR A 43 5.08 20.09 -10.22
C THR A 43 5.12 20.10 -8.69
N GLU A 44 4.66 21.19 -8.10
CA GLU A 44 4.59 21.42 -6.66
C GLU A 44 3.72 20.35 -5.98
N ALA A 45 2.53 20.08 -6.49
CA ALA A 45 1.62 19.10 -5.90
C ALA A 45 2.22 17.67 -5.88
N ILE A 46 2.91 17.28 -6.96
CA ILE A 46 3.56 15.96 -7.01
C ILE A 46 4.77 15.90 -6.07
N ARG A 47 5.56 16.98 -5.97
CA ARG A 47 6.70 17.06 -5.03
C ARG A 47 6.25 17.04 -3.58
N GLU A 48 5.19 17.77 -3.24
CA GLU A 48 4.60 17.79 -1.89
C GLU A 48 4.10 16.39 -1.50
N PHE A 49 3.36 15.73 -2.39
CA PHE A 49 2.96 14.34 -2.18
C PHE A 49 4.15 13.41 -1.97
N HIS A 50 5.12 13.44 -2.89
CA HIS A 50 6.32 12.60 -2.83
C HIS A 50 7.08 12.80 -1.52
N PHE A 51 7.32 14.05 -1.14
CA PHE A 51 8.01 14.40 0.11
C PHE A 51 7.22 13.94 1.33
N ALA A 52 5.93 14.23 1.42
CA ALA A 52 5.11 13.86 2.57
C ALA A 52 4.98 12.34 2.71
N PHE A 53 4.79 11.63 1.60
CA PHE A 53 4.73 10.18 1.57
C PHE A 53 6.06 9.57 2.03
N HIS A 54 7.19 10.01 1.44
CA HIS A 54 8.52 9.52 1.79
C HIS A 54 8.87 9.80 3.27
N LYS A 55 8.58 11.01 3.75
CA LYS A 55 8.81 11.39 5.15
C LYS A 55 8.06 10.48 6.12
N LEU A 56 6.82 10.09 5.79
CA LEU A 56 6.07 9.13 6.59
C LEU A 56 6.73 7.74 6.58
N MET A 57 7.22 7.29 5.43
CA MET A 57 7.92 5.99 5.34
C MET A 57 9.19 5.98 6.19
N GLU A 58 9.96 7.08 6.20
CA GLU A 58 11.12 7.26 7.07
C GLU A 58 10.74 7.26 8.56
N ASP A 59 9.77 8.09 8.96
CA ASP A 59 9.34 8.26 10.35
C ASP A 59 8.91 6.92 10.96
N TYR A 60 8.24 6.09 10.16
CA TYR A 60 7.76 4.77 10.58
C TYR A 60 8.76 3.65 10.32
N LYS A 61 9.93 3.92 9.72
CA LYS A 61 10.95 2.91 9.35
C LYS A 61 10.36 1.78 8.51
N VAL A 62 9.69 2.15 7.41
CA VAL A 62 9.16 1.20 6.44
C VAL A 62 10.32 0.62 5.63
N ASP A 63 10.36 -0.71 5.52
CA ASP A 63 11.39 -1.42 4.74
C ASP A 63 10.97 -1.59 3.27
N GLN A 64 9.66 -1.65 2.99
CA GLN A 64 9.16 -1.92 1.65
C GLN A 64 7.74 -1.37 1.42
N ILE A 65 7.46 -0.93 0.19
CA ILE A 65 6.13 -0.45 -0.23
C ILE A 65 5.50 -1.45 -1.18
N VAL A 66 4.20 -1.71 -1.01
CA VAL A 66 3.41 -2.59 -1.88
C VAL A 66 2.23 -1.80 -2.43
N VAL A 67 2.19 -1.57 -3.73
CA VAL A 67 1.10 -0.84 -4.39
C VAL A 67 0.18 -1.82 -5.12
N ILE A 68 -1.13 -1.65 -4.94
CA ILE A 68 -2.13 -2.43 -5.68
C ILE A 68 -2.12 -1.98 -7.14
N GLN A 69 -1.88 -2.92 -8.04
CA GLN A 69 -1.90 -2.68 -9.49
C GLN A 69 -3.24 -2.11 -9.93
N ARG A 70 -3.18 -1.08 -10.77
CA ARG A 70 -4.35 -0.49 -11.45
C ARG A 70 -4.41 -0.97 -12.89
N GLU A 71 -5.63 -1.23 -13.38
CA GLU A 71 -5.87 -1.43 -14.81
C GLU A 71 -5.49 -0.15 -15.55
N GLN A 72 -4.76 -0.27 -16.67
CA GLN A 72 -4.34 0.89 -17.45
C GLN A 72 -5.42 1.35 -18.44
N LYS A 73 -6.39 0.48 -18.75
CA LYS A 73 -7.45 0.71 -19.74
C LYS A 73 -8.77 0.10 -19.29
N GLY A 74 -9.86 0.56 -19.90
CA GLY A 74 -11.21 0.07 -19.63
C GLY A 74 -11.90 0.81 -18.48
N LYS A 75 -13.13 0.37 -18.16
CA LYS A 75 -14.03 1.05 -17.21
C LYS A 75 -13.47 1.14 -15.78
N LEU A 76 -12.56 0.25 -15.41
CA LEU A 76 -11.97 0.17 -14.07
C LEU A 76 -10.54 0.76 -14.02
N ALA A 77 -10.13 1.49 -15.06
CA ALA A 77 -8.78 2.01 -15.16
C ALA A 77 -8.42 3.00 -14.05
N GLY A 78 -7.12 3.10 -13.75
CA GLY A 78 -6.54 4.22 -12.99
C GLY A 78 -6.89 5.57 -13.60
N SER A 79 -7.10 6.57 -12.74
CA SER A 79 -7.13 7.97 -13.18
C SER A 79 -5.69 8.43 -13.52
N ALA A 80 -5.57 9.50 -14.32
CA ALA A 80 -4.27 10.11 -14.58
C ALA A 80 -3.55 10.50 -13.28
N THR A 81 -4.27 11.06 -12.30
CA THR A 81 -3.72 11.36 -10.98
C THR A 81 -3.17 10.11 -10.29
N SER A 82 -3.93 9.01 -10.25
CA SER A 82 -3.47 7.79 -9.59
C SER A 82 -2.16 7.26 -10.18
N PHE A 83 -1.98 7.30 -11.51
CA PHE A 83 -0.73 6.89 -12.13
C PHE A 83 0.43 7.85 -11.85
N LYS A 84 0.19 9.15 -11.72
CA LYS A 84 1.21 10.11 -11.27
C LYS A 84 1.65 9.83 -9.83
N LEU A 85 0.70 9.52 -8.94
CA LEU A 85 1.01 9.14 -7.56
C LEU A 85 1.76 7.80 -7.48
N GLU A 86 1.38 6.82 -8.31
CA GLU A 86 2.11 5.55 -8.44
C GLU A 86 3.56 5.79 -8.86
N ALA A 87 3.77 6.56 -9.93
CA ALA A 87 5.10 6.89 -10.42
C ALA A 87 5.93 7.64 -9.38
N ALA A 88 5.31 8.60 -8.66
CA ALA A 88 5.98 9.29 -7.55
C ALA A 88 6.39 8.32 -6.43
N ILE A 89 5.54 7.35 -6.08
CA ILE A 89 5.91 6.31 -5.11
C ILE A 89 7.06 5.44 -5.65
N GLN A 90 7.03 5.06 -6.93
CA GLN A 90 8.03 4.15 -7.53
C GLN A 90 9.45 4.72 -7.61
N ILE A 91 9.62 6.05 -7.60
CA ILE A 91 10.93 6.71 -7.67
C ILE A 91 11.57 7.00 -6.31
N THR A 92 11.00 6.45 -5.22
CA THR A 92 11.58 6.51 -3.88
C THR A 92 12.80 5.57 -3.76
N GLU A 93 13.63 5.78 -2.72
CA GLU A 93 14.79 4.93 -2.40
C GLU A 93 14.40 3.55 -1.81
N LEU A 94 13.15 3.39 -1.36
CA LEU A 94 12.63 2.13 -0.82
C LEU A 94 12.19 1.17 -1.93
N PRO A 95 12.37 -0.15 -1.78
CA PRO A 95 11.86 -1.10 -2.74
C PRO A 95 10.32 -1.02 -2.84
N VAL A 96 9.82 -0.92 -4.08
CA VAL A 96 8.39 -0.84 -4.39
C VAL A 96 7.97 -2.07 -5.20
N VAL A 97 6.92 -2.76 -4.74
CA VAL A 97 6.35 -3.91 -5.43
C VAL A 97 4.94 -3.59 -5.88
N ILE A 98 4.66 -3.82 -7.17
CA ILE A 98 3.30 -3.73 -7.72
C ILE A 98 2.66 -5.11 -7.64
N LEU A 99 1.47 -5.20 -7.02
CA LEU A 99 0.78 -6.46 -6.77
C LEU A 99 -0.62 -6.45 -7.39
N SER A 100 -0.93 -7.45 -8.23
CA SER A 100 -2.23 -7.52 -8.88
C SER A 100 -3.36 -7.84 -7.89
N PRO A 101 -4.58 -7.30 -8.08
CA PRO A 101 -5.74 -7.67 -7.27
C PRO A 101 -6.04 -9.18 -7.27
N VAL A 102 -5.75 -9.86 -8.38
CA VAL A 102 -5.92 -11.32 -8.50
C VAL A 102 -4.96 -12.03 -7.56
N THR A 103 -3.67 -11.69 -7.60
CA THR A 103 -2.67 -12.28 -6.72
C THR A 103 -2.98 -12.01 -5.25
N ILE A 104 -3.44 -10.80 -4.89
CA ILE A 104 -3.86 -10.48 -3.52
C ILE A 104 -4.96 -11.45 -3.07
N LYS A 105 -6.04 -11.57 -3.85
CA LYS A 105 -7.17 -12.45 -3.53
C LYS A 105 -6.76 -13.92 -3.42
N GLU A 106 -5.91 -14.40 -4.32
CA GLU A 106 -5.40 -15.78 -4.28
C GLU A 106 -4.59 -16.06 -3.00
N GLN A 107 -3.73 -15.13 -2.60
CA GLN A 107 -2.92 -15.27 -1.39
C GLN A 107 -3.79 -15.24 -0.13
N LEU A 108 -4.77 -14.34 -0.06
CA LEU A 108 -5.72 -14.28 1.06
C LEU A 108 -6.60 -15.52 1.15
N LYS A 109 -6.96 -16.14 0.02
CA LYS A 109 -7.72 -17.40 0.02
C LYS A 109 -6.88 -18.57 0.53
N ARG A 110 -5.60 -18.61 0.18
CA ARG A 110 -4.67 -19.67 0.60
C ARG A 110 -4.29 -19.54 2.07
N ASN A 111 -3.97 -18.32 2.49
CA ASN A 111 -3.51 -17.99 3.83
C ASN A 111 -4.28 -16.75 4.33
N PRO A 112 -5.51 -16.91 4.85
CA PRO A 112 -6.28 -15.79 5.37
C PRO A 112 -5.63 -15.22 6.65
N PRO A 113 -5.79 -13.92 6.94
CA PRO A 113 -5.46 -13.39 8.26
C PRO A 113 -6.28 -14.10 9.34
N MET A 114 -5.61 -14.60 10.39
CA MET A 114 -6.29 -15.27 11.52
C MET A 114 -6.86 -14.28 12.56
N VAL A 115 -6.89 -12.99 12.23
CA VAL A 115 -7.44 -11.92 13.07
C VAL A 115 -8.62 -11.28 12.36
N ASP A 116 -9.63 -10.86 13.14
CA ASP A 116 -10.73 -10.09 12.61
C ASP A 116 -10.26 -8.68 12.25
N PHE A 117 -10.57 -8.21 11.05
CA PHE A 117 -10.19 -6.87 10.60
C PHE A 117 -10.80 -5.78 11.49
N ASP A 118 -12.04 -5.98 11.95
CA ASP A 118 -12.74 -5.00 12.80
C ASP A 118 -12.12 -4.90 14.21
N SER A 119 -11.22 -5.83 14.59
CA SER A 119 -10.42 -5.75 15.81
C SER A 119 -9.09 -5.00 15.65
N LEU A 120 -8.71 -4.67 14.42
CA LEU A 120 -7.51 -3.88 14.12
C LEU A 120 -7.81 -2.38 14.28
N ASP A 121 -6.81 -1.59 14.67
CA ASP A 121 -6.90 -0.12 14.70
C ASP A 121 -6.79 0.48 13.27
N LEU A 122 -7.67 0.03 12.37
CA LEU A 122 -7.73 0.43 10.96
C LEU A 122 -9.13 0.87 10.59
N LYS A 123 -9.21 1.91 9.75
CA LYS A 123 -10.49 2.30 9.13
C LYS A 123 -10.83 1.33 8.00
N ARG A 124 -12.13 1.11 7.76
CA ARG A 124 -12.63 0.25 6.67
C ARG A 124 -12.04 0.59 5.29
N VAL A 125 -11.75 1.87 5.03
CA VAL A 125 -11.12 2.30 3.77
C VAL A 125 -9.71 1.73 3.57
N GLN A 126 -9.00 1.38 4.64
CA GLN A 126 -7.64 0.83 4.60
C GLN A 126 -7.60 -0.69 4.33
N ARG A 127 -8.76 -1.35 4.21
CA ARG A 127 -8.84 -2.81 4.05
C ARG A 127 -8.01 -3.33 2.88
N ASN A 128 -8.13 -2.70 1.71
CA ASN A 128 -7.42 -3.14 0.51
C ASN A 128 -5.90 -2.93 0.65
N ALA A 129 -5.48 -1.81 1.25
CA ALA A 129 -4.08 -1.54 1.52
C ALA A 129 -3.49 -2.57 2.51
N PHE A 130 -4.23 -2.89 3.57
CA PHE A 130 -3.86 -3.95 4.52
C PHE A 130 -3.71 -5.31 3.81
N ASP A 131 -4.69 -5.67 3.00
CA ASP A 131 -4.72 -6.93 2.24
C ASP A 131 -3.52 -7.06 1.30
N ALA A 132 -3.11 -5.97 0.65
CA ALA A 132 -1.95 -5.96 -0.23
C ALA A 132 -0.64 -6.22 0.54
N ALA A 133 -0.44 -5.54 1.68
CA ALA A 133 0.72 -5.74 2.54
C ALA A 133 0.78 -7.18 3.09
N TYR A 134 -0.36 -7.69 3.57
CA TYR A 134 -0.48 -9.05 4.11
C TYR A 134 -0.23 -10.13 3.06
N ALA A 135 -0.89 -10.02 1.91
CA ALA A 135 -0.67 -10.93 0.79
C ALA A 135 0.78 -10.93 0.32
N HIS A 136 1.44 -9.76 0.27
CA HIS A 136 2.84 -9.68 -0.10
C HIS A 136 3.74 -10.44 0.88
N HIS A 137 3.54 -10.26 2.19
CA HIS A 137 4.34 -10.94 3.19
C HIS A 137 4.17 -12.47 3.15
N ASN A 138 2.93 -12.94 3.00
CA ASN A 138 2.69 -14.38 2.83
C ASN A 138 3.43 -14.93 1.61
N ARG A 139 3.50 -14.18 0.51
CA ARG A 139 4.34 -14.57 -0.63
C ARG A 139 5.82 -14.67 -0.27
N LEU A 140 6.34 -13.87 0.66
CA LEU A 140 7.75 -13.98 1.08
C LEU A 140 8.01 -15.18 1.99
N ILE A 141 7.08 -15.50 2.90
CA ILE A 141 7.18 -16.69 3.76
C ILE A 141 7.12 -17.97 2.92
N PHE A 142 6.10 -18.08 2.07
CA PHE A 142 5.78 -19.32 1.34
C PHE A 142 6.41 -19.40 -0.06
N LYS A 143 7.31 -18.48 -0.41
CA LYS A 143 8.19 -18.59 -1.61
C LYS A 143 9.43 -19.45 -1.38
N LYS A 144 9.55 -20.12 -0.22
CA LYS A 144 10.58 -21.15 -0.05
C LYS A 144 10.19 -22.36 -0.92
N ASP A 145 10.98 -22.47 -2.00
CA ASP A 145 11.07 -23.47 -3.08
C ASP A 145 10.11 -23.29 -4.27
#